data_AF-A0A7S1E3P7-F1
#
_entry.id   AF-A0A7S1E3P7-F1
#
_cell.length_a   1.000
_cell.length_b   1.000
_cell.length_c   1.000
_cell.angle_alpha   90.00
_cell.angle_beta   90.00
_cell.angle_gamma   90.00
#
_symmetry.space_group_name_H-M   'P 1'
#
loop_
_entity.id
_entity.type
_entity.pdbx_description
1 polymer ?
#
loop_
_entity_poly.entity_id
_entity_poly.type
_entity_poly.pdbx_seq_one_letter_code
_entity_poly.pdbx_strand_id
1 'polypeptide(L)'
;EMRKKLRRGMVVLKESPTSTKEFDAEICVLKGEGTTIRKSYQAYVHILNVRQSAYARKIELVNKTSSIDMPTTKGEKEDGVVLRPGSRAKVRFEFATRPEYIRPGMRMLFRDGRVRGIGVITGIPNMVSVN
;
A
#
# COMPACT_ATOMS: atom_id res chain seq x y z
N GLU A 1 5.19 31.92 11.67
CA GLU A 1 4.25 30.90 12.21
C GLU A 1 3.48 30.09 11.14
N MET A 2 2.70 30.67 10.22
CA MET A 2 1.91 29.86 9.25
C MET A 2 2.74 29.03 8.27
N ARG A 3 3.95 29.47 7.89
CA ARG A 3 4.86 28.72 7.01
C ARG A 3 5.22 27.34 7.58
N LYS A 4 5.28 27.19 8.91
CA LYS A 4 5.57 25.91 9.60
C LYS A 4 4.41 24.91 9.47
N LYS A 5 3.20 25.35 9.13
CA LYS A 5 2.02 24.48 8.91
C LYS A 5 2.02 23.82 7.53
N LEU A 6 2.83 24.31 6.59
CA LEU A 6 2.95 23.74 5.25
C LEU A 6 3.96 22.59 5.23
N ARG A 7 3.58 21.48 4.62
CA ARG A 7 4.44 20.31 4.41
C ARG A 7 4.38 19.83 2.97
N ARG A 8 5.43 19.13 2.57
CA ARG A 8 5.43 18.39 1.30
C ARG A 8 4.33 17.34 1.31
N GLY A 9 3.63 17.21 0.18
CA GLY A 9 2.47 16.30 0.03
C GLY A 9 1.13 16.97 0.27
N MET A 10 1.10 18.20 0.81
CA MET A 10 -0.12 19.00 0.81
C MET A 10 -0.52 19.39 -0.62
N VAL A 11 -1.82 19.54 -0.81
CA VAL A 11 -2.43 19.92 -2.07
C VAL A 11 -3.23 21.20 -1.86
N VAL A 12 -3.30 22.03 -2.89
CA VAL A 12 -4.21 23.17 -2.97
C VAL A 12 -5.33 22.76 -3.92
N LEU A 13 -6.56 22.81 -3.44
CA LEU A 13 -7.74 22.36 -4.18
C LEU A 13 -8.82 23.43 -4.08
N LYS A 14 -9.68 23.51 -5.10
CA LYS A 14 -10.82 24.42 -5.13
C LYS A 14 -11.89 24.02 -4.11
N GLU A 15 -12.11 22.71 -3.97
CA GLU A 15 -13.08 22.11 -3.05
C GLU A 15 -12.39 21.61 -1.78
N SER A 16 -13.15 21.46 -0.69
CA SER A 16 -12.66 20.94 0.59
C SER A 16 -12.32 19.45 0.48
N PRO A 17 -11.04 19.06 0.47
CA PRO A 17 -10.67 17.67 0.21
C PRO A 17 -10.83 16.79 1.45
N THR A 18 -11.31 15.57 1.23
CA THR A 18 -11.26 14.52 2.26
C THR A 18 -9.88 13.85 2.27
N SER A 19 -9.23 13.87 3.42
CA SER A 19 -7.99 13.13 3.65
C SER A 19 -8.29 11.77 4.26
N THR A 20 -7.51 10.74 3.91
CA THR A 20 -7.70 9.38 4.44
C THR A 20 -6.42 8.85 5.06
N LYS A 21 -6.55 7.98 6.07
CA LYS A 21 -5.45 7.12 6.53
C LYS A 21 -5.38 5.80 5.76
N GLU A 22 -6.52 5.28 5.34
CA GLU A 22 -6.60 3.97 4.69
C GLU A 22 -6.83 4.08 3.19
N PHE A 23 -6.19 3.19 2.43
CA PHE A 23 -6.38 3.07 0.99
C PHE A 23 -6.08 1.66 0.50
N ASP A 24 -6.76 1.28 -0.56
CA ASP A 24 -6.53 0.03 -1.27
C ASP A 24 -5.62 0.30 -2.48
N ALA A 25 -4.66 -0.58 -2.70
CA ALA A 25 -3.75 -0.48 -3.84
C ALA A 25 -3.48 -1.85 -4.45
N GLU A 26 -3.36 -1.88 -5.77
CA GLU A 26 -2.79 -3.02 -6.47
C GLU A 26 -1.28 -2.78 -6.61
N ILE A 27 -0.50 -3.74 -6.12
CA ILE A 27 0.96 -3.66 -6.07
C ILE A 27 1.61 -4.80 -6.85
N CYS A 28 2.82 -4.53 -7.33
CA CYS A 28 3.75 -5.50 -7.87
C CYS A 28 5.03 -5.47 -7.02
N VAL A 29 5.42 -6.63 -6.50
CA VAL A 29 6.67 -6.79 -5.75
C VAL A 29 7.82 -6.93 -6.74
N LEU A 30 8.82 -6.05 -6.66
CA LEU A 30 9.96 -6.09 -7.56
C LEU A 30 10.94 -7.21 -7.17
N LYS A 31 11.65 -7.73 -8.17
CA LYS A 31 12.73 -8.71 -7.98
C LYS A 31 13.86 -8.08 -7.18
N GLY A 32 14.24 -8.74 -6.09
CA GLY A 32 15.32 -8.31 -5.21
C GLY A 32 15.52 -9.26 -4.04
N GLU A 33 16.72 -9.26 -3.48
CA GLU A 33 17.11 -10.13 -2.38
C GLU A 33 16.30 -9.83 -1.10
N GLY A 34 15.79 -10.90 -0.47
CA GLY A 34 15.12 -10.81 0.83
C GLY A 34 13.76 -10.09 0.85
N THR A 35 13.05 -9.98 -0.28
CA THR A 35 11.73 -9.33 -0.29
C THR A 35 10.62 -10.33 0.05
N THR A 36 10.15 -10.27 1.30
CA THR A 36 9.01 -11.04 1.82
C THR A 36 8.02 -10.07 2.45
N ILE A 37 6.89 -9.84 1.79
CA ILE A 37 5.81 -8.99 2.34
C ILE A 37 4.78 -9.90 3.00
N ARG A 38 4.43 -9.59 4.25
CA ARG A 38 3.46 -10.35 5.06
C ARG A 38 2.48 -9.41 5.76
N LYS A 39 1.46 -9.98 6.41
CA LYS A 39 0.55 -9.23 7.30
C LYS A 39 1.37 -8.46 8.34
N SER A 40 1.04 -7.17 8.55
CA SER A 40 1.79 -6.24 9.40
C SER A 40 3.14 -5.76 8.83
N TYR A 41 3.43 -5.97 7.55
CA TYR A 41 4.56 -5.32 6.89
C TYR A 41 4.43 -3.80 6.97
N GLN A 42 5.49 -3.14 7.40
CA GLN A 42 5.60 -1.68 7.41
C GLN A 42 6.56 -1.24 6.32
N ALA A 43 6.13 -0.29 5.50
CA ALA A 43 6.94 0.26 4.43
C ALA A 43 6.88 1.78 4.44
N TYR A 44 7.94 2.43 3.95
CA TYR A 44 7.89 3.84 3.61
C TYR A 44 7.33 3.99 2.20
N VAL A 45 6.15 4.61 2.10
CA VAL A 45 5.43 4.80 0.84
C VAL A 45 5.66 6.19 0.28
N HIS A 46 5.82 6.23 -1.04
CA HIS A 46 5.90 7.42 -1.86
C HIS A 46 4.69 7.44 -2.77
N ILE A 47 3.81 8.42 -2.58
CA ILE A 47 2.63 8.63 -3.44
C ILE A 47 2.72 10.05 -3.96
N LEU A 48 3.24 10.20 -5.18
CA LEU A 48 3.63 11.52 -5.73
C LEU A 48 4.57 12.27 -4.75
N ASN A 49 4.08 13.33 -4.11
CA ASN A 49 4.82 14.14 -3.14
C ASN A 49 4.55 13.74 -1.68
N VAL A 50 3.58 12.86 -1.41
CA VAL A 50 3.33 12.28 -0.10
C VAL A 50 4.41 11.24 0.21
N ARG A 51 5.00 11.32 1.40
CA ARG A 51 6.11 10.47 1.86
C ARG A 51 5.95 10.18 3.34
N GLN A 52 5.60 8.95 3.69
CA GLN A 52 5.52 8.51 5.09
C GLN A 52 5.45 6.98 5.20
N SER A 53 5.56 6.47 6.42
CA SER A 53 5.35 5.05 6.69
C SER A 53 3.88 4.66 6.55
N ALA A 54 3.63 3.44 6.07
CA ALA A 54 2.31 2.82 6.03
C ALA A 54 2.40 1.34 6.42
N TYR A 55 1.32 0.84 7.03
CA TYR A 55 1.17 -0.55 7.43
C TYR A 55 0.30 -1.29 6.41
N ALA A 56 0.77 -2.45 5.94
CA ALA A 56 -0.05 -3.38 5.19
C ALA A 56 -0.98 -4.13 6.15
N ARG A 57 -2.27 -3.78 6.13
CA ARG A 57 -3.31 -4.33 7.02
C ARG A 57 -3.94 -5.60 6.46
N LYS A 58 -4.21 -5.61 5.15
CA LYS A 58 -4.82 -6.75 4.44
C LYS A 58 -4.07 -6.99 3.13
N ILE A 59 -3.82 -8.26 2.79
CA ILE A 59 -3.12 -8.66 1.56
C ILE A 59 -3.92 -9.77 0.87
N GLU A 60 -4.22 -9.59 -0.40
CA GLU A 60 -4.95 -10.53 -1.26
C GLU A 60 -4.15 -10.74 -2.57
N LEU A 61 -3.86 -11.99 -2.94
CA LEU A 61 -3.13 -12.31 -4.18
C LEU A 61 -4.05 -12.18 -5.41
N VAL A 62 -3.56 -11.55 -6.48
CA VAL A 62 -4.34 -11.33 -7.72
C VAL A 62 -4.29 -12.56 -8.65
N ASN A 63 -3.19 -13.32 -8.64
CA ASN A 63 -3.03 -14.48 -9.51
C ASN A 63 -2.91 -15.78 -8.69
N LYS A 64 -4.02 -16.49 -8.49
CA LYS A 64 -4.00 -17.94 -8.22
C LYS A 64 -3.92 -18.67 -9.57
N THR A 65 -2.87 -18.45 -10.35
CA THR A 65 -2.61 -19.34 -11.49
C THR A 65 -2.03 -20.63 -10.94
N SER A 66 -2.91 -21.62 -10.84
CA SER A 66 -2.61 -23.04 -10.76
C SER A 66 -1.51 -23.43 -11.74
N SER A 67 -0.28 -23.56 -11.26
CA SER A 67 0.71 -24.48 -11.82
C SER A 67 1.89 -24.62 -10.87
N ILE A 68 1.98 -25.83 -10.31
CA ILE A 68 3.03 -26.39 -9.45
C ILE A 68 2.78 -26.15 -7.96
N ASP A 69 1.91 -27.01 -7.43
CA ASP A 69 1.91 -27.46 -6.05
C ASP A 69 3.31 -27.93 -5.63
N MET A 70 3.75 -27.47 -4.47
CA MET A 70 4.21 -28.41 -3.46
C MET A 70 3.27 -28.25 -2.26
N PRO A 71 2.45 -29.26 -1.93
CA PRO A 71 1.61 -29.23 -0.76
C PRO A 71 2.47 -29.64 0.43
N THR A 72 3.12 -28.68 1.08
CA THR A 72 3.65 -28.93 2.43
C THR A 72 2.47 -28.93 3.40
N THR A 73 1.94 -30.15 3.56
CA THR A 73 1.36 -30.69 4.79
C THR A 73 0.15 -29.96 5.37
N LYS A 74 -0.99 -30.68 5.35
CA LYS A 74 -2.13 -30.47 6.25
C LYS A 74 -1.62 -30.22 7.68
N GLY A 75 -1.80 -28.99 8.16
CA GLY A 75 -1.35 -28.54 9.47
C GLY A 75 -1.57 -27.05 9.59
N GLU A 76 -2.78 -26.68 9.99
CA GLU A 76 -3.19 -25.40 10.57
C GLU A 76 -2.05 -24.46 10.98
N LYS A 77 -1.89 -23.33 10.29
CA LYS A 77 -1.61 -22.02 10.92
C LYS A 77 -2.16 -20.90 10.06
N GLU A 78 -2.78 -19.92 10.72
CA GLU A 78 -3.13 -18.59 10.21
C GLU A 78 -1.89 -17.75 9.82
N ASP A 79 -0.83 -18.39 9.31
CA ASP A 79 0.43 -17.75 8.93
C ASP A 79 0.23 -17.11 7.56
N GLY A 80 0.00 -15.80 7.61
CA GLY A 80 -0.56 -15.00 6.54
C GLY A 80 0.14 -15.06 5.19
N VAL A 81 -0.60 -14.65 4.16
CA VAL A 81 -0.16 -14.52 2.77
C VAL A 81 1.22 -13.84 2.67
N VAL A 82 2.18 -14.58 2.13
CA VAL A 82 3.54 -14.09 1.85
C VAL A 82 3.67 -13.77 0.37
N LEU A 83 3.99 -12.50 0.04
CA LEU A 83 4.26 -12.11 -1.33
C LEU A 83 5.74 -12.31 -1.66
N ARG A 84 6.01 -13.04 -2.73
CA ARG A 84 7.34 -13.24 -3.30
C ARG A 84 7.62 -12.21 -4.40
N PRO A 85 8.88 -12.01 -4.79
CA PRO A 85 9.21 -11.11 -5.89
C PRO A 85 8.55 -11.55 -7.21
N GLY A 86 7.99 -10.60 -7.95
CA GLY A 86 7.21 -10.83 -9.17
C GLY A 86 5.71 -11.06 -8.94
N SER A 87 5.27 -11.24 -7.69
CA SER A 87 3.84 -11.40 -7.37
C SER A 87 3.09 -10.06 -7.44
N ARG A 88 1.82 -10.14 -7.89
CA ARG A 88 0.85 -9.04 -7.79
C ARG A 88 -0.15 -9.31 -6.68
N ALA A 89 -0.49 -8.26 -5.94
CA ALA A 89 -1.43 -8.34 -4.83
C ALA A 89 -2.26 -7.08 -4.70
N LYS A 90 -3.49 -7.22 -4.20
CA LYS A 90 -4.27 -6.12 -3.64
C LYS A 90 -3.93 -6.00 -2.16
N VAL A 91 -3.55 -4.80 -1.74
CA VAL A 91 -3.14 -4.54 -0.36
C VAL A 91 -3.89 -3.33 0.16
N ARG A 92 -4.48 -3.49 1.35
CA ARG A 92 -4.99 -2.37 2.14
C ARG A 92 -3.86 -1.80 2.98
N PHE A 93 -3.50 -0.56 2.71
CA PHE A 93 -2.51 0.19 3.47
C PHE A 93 -3.18 1.17 4.43
N GLU A 94 -2.52 1.43 5.54
CA GLU A 94 -2.87 2.50 6.48
C GLU A 94 -1.64 3.38 6.74
N PHE A 95 -1.75 4.69 6.52
CA PHE A 95 -0.71 5.65 6.87
C PHE A 95 -0.46 5.69 8.38
N ALA A 96 0.82 5.61 8.78
CA ALA A 96 1.21 5.48 10.17
C ALA A 96 1.02 6.77 10.98
N THR A 97 1.24 7.93 10.37
CA THR A 97 1.31 9.20 11.12
C THR A 97 0.09 10.06 10.87
N ARG A 98 -0.19 10.39 9.61
CA ARG A 98 -1.19 11.40 9.26
C ARG A 98 -2.03 10.98 8.06
N PRO A 99 -3.30 11.41 8.01
CA PRO A 99 -4.09 11.24 6.80
C PRO A 99 -3.53 12.12 5.68
N GLU A 100 -3.66 11.63 4.45
CA GLU A 100 -3.18 12.31 3.25
C GLU A 100 -4.29 12.37 2.21
N TYR A 101 -4.22 13.37 1.34
CA TYR A 101 -5.09 13.43 0.17
C TYR A 101 -4.50 12.56 -0.94
N ILE A 102 -5.22 11.52 -1.29
CA ILE A 102 -4.88 10.59 -2.36
C ILE A 102 -6.15 10.26 -3.16
N ARG A 103 -5.99 9.76 -4.38
CA ARG A 103 -7.08 9.38 -5.28
C ARG A 103 -6.78 8.06 -5.97
N PRO A 104 -7.81 7.28 -6.33
CA PRO A 104 -7.64 6.16 -7.25
C PRO A 104 -6.90 6.57 -8.53
N GLY A 105 -6.05 5.68 -9.05
CA GLY A 105 -5.19 5.92 -10.22
C GLY A 105 -3.84 6.56 -9.88
N MET A 106 -3.63 7.08 -8.67
CA MET A 106 -2.31 7.59 -8.27
C MET A 106 -1.30 6.46 -8.14
N ARG A 107 -0.11 6.66 -8.71
CA ARG A 107 1.01 5.73 -8.61
C ARG A 107 1.68 5.83 -7.25
N MET A 108 2.06 4.67 -6.72
CA MET A 108 2.80 4.54 -5.48
C MET A 108 4.06 3.70 -5.66
N LEU A 109 5.04 3.97 -4.79
CA LEU A 109 6.23 3.16 -4.61
C LEU A 109 6.41 2.92 -3.12
N PHE A 110 6.86 1.74 -2.73
CA PHE A 110 7.15 1.44 -1.33
C PHE A 110 8.55 0.85 -1.15
N ARG A 111 9.19 1.24 -0.04
CA ARG A 111 10.57 0.90 0.29
C ARG A 111 10.76 0.66 1.78
N ASP A 112 11.77 -0.12 2.13
CA ASP A 112 12.24 -0.36 3.51
C ASP A 112 13.76 -0.14 3.65
N GLY A 113 14.32 0.68 2.75
CA GLY A 113 15.76 0.85 2.56
C GLY A 113 16.11 0.78 1.08
N ARG A 114 15.55 -0.23 0.40
CA ARG A 114 15.54 -0.39 -1.07
C ARG A 114 14.10 -0.35 -1.58
N VAL A 115 13.92 -0.06 -2.87
CA VAL A 115 12.60 -0.13 -3.50
C VAL A 115 12.13 -1.58 -3.51
N ARG A 116 10.99 -1.86 -2.88
CA ARG A 116 10.41 -3.21 -2.79
C ARG A 116 9.29 -3.46 -3.78
N GLY A 117 8.58 -2.40 -4.15
CA GLY A 117 7.50 -2.53 -5.11
C GLY A 117 6.95 -1.20 -5.57
N ILE A 118 6.13 -1.32 -6.60
CA ILE A 118 5.34 -0.25 -7.18
C ILE A 118 3.88 -0.65 -7.15
N GLY A 119 2.99 0.33 -7.26
CA GLY A 119 1.57 0.05 -7.31
C GLY A 119 0.75 1.23 -7.77
N VAL A 120 -0.56 1.02 -7.82
CA VAL A 120 -1.56 2.02 -8.14
C VAL A 120 -2.66 1.95 -7.10
N ILE A 121 -3.06 3.10 -6.57
CA ILE A 121 -4.19 3.19 -5.65
C ILE A 121 -5.47 2.81 -6.41
N THR A 122 -6.23 1.85 -5.90
CA THR A 122 -7.45 1.34 -6.53
C THR A 122 -8.71 1.88 -5.85
N GLY A 123 -8.65 2.21 -4.55
CA GLY A 123 -9.82 2.66 -3.80
C GLY A 123 -9.48 3.30 -2.47
N ILE A 124 -10.46 4.01 -1.91
CA ILE A 124 -10.37 4.65 -0.58
C ILE A 124 -11.59 4.21 0.22
N PRO A 125 -11.44 3.34 1.25
CA PRO A 125 -12.56 2.67 1.92
C PRO A 125 -13.58 3.61 2.58
N ASN A 126 -13.16 4.81 2.99
CA ASN A 126 -13.96 5.75 3.78
C ASN A 126 -14.24 7.08 3.06
N MET A 127 -14.14 7.14 1.73
CA MET A 127 -14.63 8.32 1.02
C MET A 127 -16.15 8.25 0.96
N VAL A 128 -16.81 8.97 1.87
CA VAL A 128 -18.19 9.39 1.68
C VAL A 128 -18.19 10.27 0.42
N SER A 129 -18.87 9.81 -0.62
CA SER A 129 -19.18 10.62 -1.79
C SER A 129 -19.94 11.84 -1.30
N VAL A 130 -19.28 13.00 -1.27
CA VAL A 130 -20.01 14.27 -1.16
C VAL A 130 -20.58 14.50 -2.55
N ASN A 131 -21.86 14.16 -2.71
CA ASN A 131 -22.66 14.54 -3.87
C ASN A 131 -22.87 16.05 -3.90
#